data_AF-A0A9N8EF26-F1
#
_entry.id   AF-A0A9N8EF26-F1
#
_cell.length_a   1.000
_cell.length_b   1.000
_cell.length_c   1.000
_cell.angle_alpha   90.00
_cell.angle_beta   90.00
_cell.angle_gamma   90.00
#
_symmetry.space_group_name_H-M   'P 1'
#
loop_
_entity.id
_entity.type
_entity.pdbx_description
1 polymer ?
#
loop_
_entity_poly.entity_id
_entity_poly.type
_entity_poly.pdbx_seq_one_letter_code
_entity_poly.pdbx_strand_id
1 'polypeptide(L)'
;MKFAAAITLVAASASAFSPFGGAKKAAAVATPAFTVETIPGALEPMGIWDPLGFAAKADEKTLKRYREAELTHGRVAMLATIGFLAGEAVEGSSFLWDASVTGPAITHLTQVPPLFWALLATGIGAAEQKRAEIGWVEPSNVPVDQPGLLRAEYTPGDIGFDPLGLKPEDPEELLVLQNKELQNGRLAMLAAAGFMAQELADGKGIMEHLMN
;
A
#
# COMPACT_ATOMS: atom_id res chain seq x y z
N MET A 1 43.84 18.06 -37.05
CA MET A 1 43.46 16.70 -37.49
C MET A 1 43.75 15.73 -36.35
N LYS A 2 42.83 14.78 -36.08
CA LYS A 2 42.82 13.76 -34.99
C LYS A 2 41.88 14.08 -33.81
N PHE A 3 40.57 14.08 -34.09
CA PHE A 3 39.51 13.75 -33.12
C PHE A 3 38.39 13.03 -33.89
N ALA A 4 38.54 11.73 -34.12
CA ALA A 4 37.50 10.88 -34.72
C ALA A 4 37.88 9.41 -34.56
N ALA A 5 37.51 8.79 -33.43
CA ALA A 5 37.36 7.33 -33.29
C ALA A 5 36.97 6.97 -31.83
N ALA A 6 35.71 7.20 -31.44
CA ALA A 6 35.16 6.61 -30.20
C ALA A 6 33.61 6.64 -30.12
N ILE A 7 32.88 6.66 -31.25
CA ILE A 7 31.41 6.57 -31.24
C ILE A 7 30.97 5.66 -32.39
N THR A 8 31.18 4.35 -32.26
CA THR A 8 30.53 3.32 -33.08
C THR A 8 30.72 1.95 -32.42
N LEU A 9 30.05 1.72 -31.28
CA LEU A 9 29.88 0.38 -30.71
C LEU A 9 28.57 0.25 -29.92
N VAL A 10 27.51 0.91 -30.40
CA VAL A 10 26.13 0.77 -29.91
C VAL A 10 25.22 0.56 -31.11
N ALA A 11 25.31 -0.60 -31.77
CA ALA A 11 24.40 -0.93 -32.88
C ALA A 11 24.33 -2.42 -33.26
N ALA A 12 24.71 -3.36 -32.38
CA ALA A 12 24.71 -4.78 -32.77
C ALA A 12 24.49 -5.76 -31.60
N SER A 13 23.34 -5.67 -30.92
CA SER A 13 22.74 -6.79 -30.14
C SER A 13 21.44 -6.37 -29.42
N ALA A 14 20.51 -5.71 -30.12
CA ALA A 14 19.19 -5.35 -29.56
C ALA A 14 18.04 -6.24 -30.06
N SER A 15 18.33 -7.43 -30.57
CA SER A 15 17.32 -8.42 -31.02
C SER A 15 17.19 -9.64 -30.08
N ALA A 16 17.72 -9.56 -28.85
CA ALA A 16 17.69 -10.67 -27.88
C ALA A 16 16.54 -10.60 -26.84
N PHE A 17 15.60 -9.67 -26.96
CA PHE A 17 14.36 -9.67 -26.15
C PHE A 17 13.17 -10.03 -27.03
N SER A 18 12.95 -11.34 -27.18
CA SER A 18 11.64 -11.87 -27.59
C SER A 18 10.68 -11.71 -26.41
N PRO A 19 9.46 -11.16 -26.58
CA PRO A 19 8.47 -11.18 -25.51
C PRO A 19 8.05 -12.64 -25.30
N PHE A 20 8.43 -13.19 -24.16
CA PHE A 20 7.89 -14.46 -23.68
C PHE A 20 6.36 -14.40 -23.72
N GLY A 21 5.77 -15.40 -24.37
CA GLY A 21 4.44 -15.93 -24.09
C GLY A 21 3.28 -14.95 -24.22
N GLY A 22 2.48 -15.12 -25.28
CA GLY A 22 1.17 -14.48 -25.36
C GLY A 22 0.37 -14.73 -24.07
N ALA A 23 -0.01 -13.64 -23.40
CA ALA A 23 -0.89 -13.67 -22.27
C ALA A 23 -2.18 -14.39 -22.67
N LYS A 24 -2.42 -15.58 -22.10
CA LYS A 24 -3.75 -16.16 -22.11
C LYS A 24 -4.64 -15.19 -21.35
N LYS A 25 -5.66 -14.63 -22.02
CA LYS A 25 -6.74 -13.91 -21.34
C LYS A 25 -7.34 -14.87 -20.32
N ALA A 26 -7.04 -14.66 -19.04
CA ALA A 26 -7.77 -15.30 -17.95
C ALA A 26 -9.24 -14.92 -18.14
N ALA A 27 -10.11 -15.94 -18.17
CA ALA A 27 -11.54 -15.74 -18.23
C ALA A 27 -11.95 -14.89 -17.02
N ALA A 28 -12.66 -13.79 -17.27
CA ALA A 28 -13.26 -12.99 -16.22
C ALA A 28 -14.29 -13.86 -15.48
N VAL A 29 -13.87 -14.46 -14.37
CA VAL A 29 -14.79 -14.99 -13.37
C VAL A 29 -15.56 -13.78 -12.86
N ALA A 30 -16.88 -13.78 -13.08
CA ALA A 30 -17.75 -12.71 -12.65
C ALA A 30 -17.53 -12.44 -11.16
N THR A 31 -17.06 -11.24 -10.85
CA THR A 31 -16.87 -10.78 -9.48
C THR A 31 -18.23 -10.85 -8.78
N PRO A 32 -18.39 -11.62 -7.70
CA PRO A 32 -19.64 -11.60 -6.95
C PRO A 32 -19.90 -10.17 -6.48
N ALA A 33 -21.17 -9.75 -6.53
CA ALA A 33 -21.59 -8.41 -6.13
C ALA A 33 -21.02 -8.06 -4.75
N PHE A 34 -20.50 -6.84 -4.60
CA PHE A 34 -19.86 -6.39 -3.36
C PHE A 34 -20.94 -5.97 -2.36
N THR A 35 -21.68 -6.95 -1.86
CA THR A 35 -22.74 -6.77 -0.88
C THR A 35 -22.18 -6.87 0.53
N VAL A 36 -22.76 -6.17 1.49
CA VAL A 36 -22.34 -6.08 2.91
C VAL A 36 -22.00 -7.44 3.53
N GLU A 37 -22.67 -8.51 3.10
CA GLU A 37 -22.52 -9.89 3.57
C GLU A 37 -21.35 -10.66 2.92
N THR A 38 -20.94 -10.27 1.71
CA THR A 38 -19.86 -10.93 0.94
C THR A 38 -18.53 -10.19 1.05
N ILE A 39 -18.46 -9.12 1.84
CA ILE A 39 -17.23 -8.35 2.02
C ILE A 39 -16.27 -9.11 2.93
N PRO A 40 -14.99 -9.28 2.53
CA PRO A 40 -13.99 -9.84 3.43
C PRO A 40 -13.88 -9.02 4.73
N GLY A 41 -13.47 -9.61 5.84
CA GLY A 41 -13.21 -8.91 7.10
C GLY A 41 -14.36 -8.88 8.10
N ALA A 42 -15.52 -9.45 7.76
CA ALA A 42 -16.51 -9.90 8.72
C ALA A 42 -16.03 -11.22 9.33
N LEU A 43 -15.54 -11.17 10.57
CA LEU A 43 -15.04 -12.34 11.28
C LEU A 43 -15.68 -12.41 12.66
N GLU A 44 -15.94 -13.63 13.14
CA GLU A 44 -16.38 -13.85 14.51
C GLU A 44 -15.25 -13.45 15.50
N PRO A 45 -15.55 -12.88 16.68
CA PRO A 45 -16.88 -12.75 17.31
C PRO A 45 -17.66 -11.47 16.95
N MET A 46 -17.05 -10.52 16.23
CA MET A 46 -17.66 -9.19 16.00
C MET A 46 -18.55 -9.12 14.74
N GLY A 47 -18.38 -10.05 13.80
CA GLY A 47 -19.10 -10.04 12.52
C GLY A 47 -18.86 -8.75 11.75
N ILE A 48 -19.93 -8.17 11.19
CA ILE A 48 -19.89 -6.85 10.54
C ILE A 48 -20.02 -5.77 11.61
N TRP A 49 -18.90 -5.14 11.95
CA TRP A 49 -18.85 -4.07 12.94
C TRP A 49 -19.12 -2.70 12.30
N ASP A 50 -20.39 -2.28 12.27
CA ASP A 50 -20.83 -0.95 11.80
C ASP A 50 -21.79 -0.28 12.81
N PRO A 51 -21.28 0.26 13.92
CA PRO A 51 -22.12 0.92 14.93
C PRO A 51 -22.73 2.26 14.46
N LEU A 52 -22.18 2.86 13.41
CA LEU A 52 -22.61 4.18 12.88
C LEU A 52 -23.52 4.06 11.65
N GLY A 53 -23.71 2.85 11.12
CA GLY A 53 -24.58 2.56 9.98
C GLY A 53 -24.06 3.15 8.68
N PHE A 54 -22.74 3.27 8.51
CA PHE A 54 -22.15 3.79 7.28
C PHE A 54 -22.26 2.82 6.11
N ALA A 55 -22.17 1.51 6.36
CA ALA A 55 -22.36 0.49 5.34
C ALA A 55 -23.83 0.38 4.93
N ALA A 56 -24.76 0.56 5.87
CA ALA A 56 -26.21 0.52 5.60
C ALA A 56 -26.72 1.73 4.80
N LYS A 57 -25.98 2.85 4.79
CA LYS A 57 -26.33 4.09 4.07
C LYS A 57 -25.53 4.29 2.78
N ALA A 58 -24.57 3.42 2.50
CA ALA A 58 -23.66 3.55 1.36
C ALA A 58 -24.19 2.80 0.12
N ASP A 59 -24.00 3.41 -1.05
CA ASP A 59 -24.14 2.72 -2.34
C ASP A 59 -23.00 1.69 -2.53
N GLU A 60 -23.18 0.69 -3.39
CA GLU A 60 -22.18 -0.37 -3.65
C GLU A 60 -20.81 0.24 -4.03
N LYS A 61 -20.83 1.31 -4.83
CA LYS A 61 -19.62 2.01 -5.26
C LYS A 61 -18.94 2.74 -4.10
N THR A 62 -19.71 3.32 -3.19
CA THR A 62 -19.20 3.96 -1.98
C THR A 62 -18.62 2.95 -1.02
N LEU A 63 -19.24 1.76 -0.91
CA LEU A 63 -18.77 0.67 -0.07
C LEU A 63 -17.43 0.10 -0.56
N LYS A 64 -17.29 -0.09 -1.89
CA LYS A 64 -16.01 -0.43 -2.52
C LYS A 64 -14.92 0.60 -2.22
N ARG A 65 -15.28 1.90 -2.24
CA ARG A 65 -14.35 2.98 -1.88
C ARG A 65 -13.93 2.96 -0.42
N TYR A 66 -14.85 2.71 0.50
CA TYR A 66 -14.51 2.56 1.92
C TYR A 66 -13.57 1.39 2.15
N ARG A 67 -13.77 0.28 1.43
CA ARG A 67 -12.84 -0.84 1.53
C ARG A 67 -11.47 -0.53 0.97
N GLU A 68 -11.38 0.12 -0.19
CA GLU A 68 -10.10 0.56 -0.74
C GLU A 68 -9.37 1.50 0.23
N ALA A 69 -10.11 2.42 0.87
CA ALA A 69 -9.57 3.30 1.89
C ALA A 69 -9.07 2.50 3.11
N GLU A 70 -9.86 1.60 3.66
CA GLU A 70 -9.47 0.76 4.80
C GLU A 70 -8.19 -0.04 4.50
N LEU A 71 -8.11 -0.65 3.31
CA LEU A 71 -6.96 -1.46 2.92
C LEU A 71 -5.70 -0.63 2.71
N THR A 72 -5.80 0.53 2.06
CA THR A 72 -4.65 1.43 1.85
C THR A 72 -4.11 1.97 3.17
N HIS A 73 -4.98 2.38 4.10
CA HIS A 73 -4.56 2.80 5.44
C HIS A 73 -3.96 1.64 6.24
N GLY A 74 -4.56 0.44 6.17
CA GLY A 74 -4.01 -0.75 6.79
C GLY A 74 -2.61 -1.10 6.29
N ARG A 75 -2.36 -1.07 4.98
CA ARG A 75 -1.04 -1.31 4.38
C ARG A 75 0.00 -0.29 4.81
N VAL A 76 -0.35 1.00 4.79
CA VAL A 76 0.54 2.07 5.25
C VAL A 76 0.84 1.90 6.75
N ALA A 77 -0.16 1.56 7.55
CA ALA A 77 0.03 1.35 8.99
C ALA A 77 0.90 0.13 9.30
N MET A 78 0.75 -0.98 8.56
CA MET A 78 1.63 -2.17 8.73
C MET A 78 3.10 -1.83 8.43
N LEU A 79 3.36 -1.03 7.39
CA LEU A 79 4.72 -0.56 7.11
C LEU A 79 5.21 0.44 8.16
N ALA A 80 4.32 1.30 8.67
CA ALA A 80 4.65 2.24 9.73
C ALA A 80 5.04 1.52 11.02
N THR A 81 4.27 0.53 11.50
CA THR A 81 4.58 -0.18 12.75
C THR A 81 5.93 -0.91 12.67
N ILE A 82 6.23 -1.55 11.54
CA ILE A 82 7.54 -2.17 11.32
C ILE A 82 8.63 -1.09 11.24
N GLY A 83 8.34 0.03 10.58
CA GLY A 83 9.25 1.17 10.45
C GLY A 83 9.61 1.83 11.78
N PHE A 84 8.65 1.98 12.70
CA PHE A 84 8.90 2.47 14.06
C PHE A 84 9.85 1.53 14.81
N LEU A 85 9.54 0.22 14.84
CA LEU A 85 10.38 -0.77 15.54
C LEU A 85 11.79 -0.89 14.93
N ALA A 86 11.88 -0.95 13.60
CA ALA A 86 13.16 -1.06 12.90
C ALA A 86 13.97 0.25 12.99
N GLY A 87 13.29 1.41 12.97
CA GLY A 87 13.91 2.71 13.07
C GLY A 87 14.60 2.92 14.42
N GLU A 88 13.97 2.48 15.51
CA GLU A 88 14.57 2.52 16.84
C GLU A 88 15.62 1.42 17.03
N ALA A 89 15.41 0.23 16.47
CA ALA A 89 16.41 -0.85 16.57
C ALA A 89 17.74 -0.53 15.85
N VAL A 90 17.70 0.32 14.83
CA VAL A 90 18.87 0.71 14.00
C VAL A 90 19.34 2.14 14.33
N GLU A 91 18.80 2.75 15.38
CA GLU A 91 19.22 4.06 15.87
C GLU A 91 20.74 4.10 16.08
N GLY A 92 21.43 5.09 15.51
CA GLY A 92 22.89 5.22 15.60
C GLY A 92 23.74 4.18 14.83
N SER A 93 23.13 3.28 14.04
CA SER A 93 23.85 2.30 13.19
C SER A 93 23.38 2.28 11.73
N SER A 94 22.54 3.25 11.34
CA SER A 94 21.98 3.34 9.99
C SER A 94 23.06 3.53 8.93
N PHE A 95 23.14 2.56 8.00
CA PHE A 95 24.08 2.56 6.88
C PHE A 95 23.79 3.65 5.83
N LEU A 96 22.58 4.22 5.83
CA LEU A 96 22.11 5.15 4.81
C LEU A 96 22.48 6.61 5.11
N TRP A 97 22.66 6.97 6.38
CA TRP A 97 22.80 8.36 6.83
C TRP A 97 23.94 8.56 7.83
N ASP A 98 24.95 7.68 7.80
CA ASP A 98 26.15 7.77 8.64
C ASP A 98 25.83 7.95 10.13
N ALA A 99 24.86 7.16 10.63
CA ALA A 99 24.39 7.20 12.03
C ALA A 99 23.89 8.56 12.56
N SER A 100 23.65 9.55 11.69
CA SER A 100 23.19 10.90 12.09
C SER A 100 21.74 10.96 12.59
N VAL A 101 20.97 9.88 12.40
CA VAL A 101 19.58 9.77 12.84
C VAL A 101 19.55 9.16 14.25
N THR A 102 19.16 9.98 15.23
CA THR A 102 19.16 9.63 16.66
C THR A 102 17.98 10.25 17.39
N GLY A 103 17.52 9.62 18.47
CA GLY A 103 16.40 10.04 19.30
C GLY A 103 15.11 9.23 19.05
N PRO A 104 13.97 9.69 19.61
CA PRO A 104 12.68 9.04 19.39
C PRO A 104 12.29 9.03 17.90
N ALA A 105 11.62 7.96 17.46
CA ALA A 105 11.29 7.74 16.06
C ALA A 105 10.43 8.87 15.43
N ILE A 106 9.61 9.57 16.21
CA ILE A 106 8.89 10.78 15.74
C ILE A 106 9.85 11.85 15.20
N THR A 107 11.02 12.02 15.82
CA THR A 107 11.98 13.08 15.43
C THR A 107 12.82 12.69 14.21
N HIS A 108 12.93 11.39 13.91
CA HIS A 108 13.69 10.88 12.76
C HIS A 108 13.19 11.44 11.44
N LEU A 109 11.88 11.70 11.32
CA LEU A 109 11.28 12.33 10.13
C LEU A 109 11.93 13.67 9.76
N THR A 110 12.34 14.47 10.75
CA THR A 110 12.92 15.81 10.54
C THR A 110 14.42 15.79 10.27
N GLN A 111 15.10 14.72 10.68
CA GLN A 111 16.55 14.58 10.56
C GLN A 111 16.97 14.05 9.18
N VAL A 112 16.04 13.43 8.46
CA VAL A 112 16.31 12.88 7.13
C VAL A 112 16.49 14.00 6.09
N PRO A 113 17.53 13.93 5.22
CA PRO A 113 17.79 14.97 4.23
C PRO A 113 16.59 15.24 3.29
N PRO A 114 16.31 16.51 2.92
CA PRO A 114 15.19 16.86 2.04
C PRO A 114 15.18 16.15 0.69
N LEU A 115 16.34 15.80 0.15
CA LEU A 115 16.46 15.08 -1.12
C LEU A 115 15.79 13.69 -1.06
N PHE A 116 15.92 13.00 0.08
CA PHE A 116 15.27 11.71 0.26
C PHE A 116 13.75 11.85 0.19
N TRP A 117 13.18 12.87 0.83
CA TRP A 117 11.74 13.17 0.77
C TRP A 117 11.29 13.47 -0.65
N ALA A 118 12.08 14.22 -1.43
CA ALA A 118 11.75 14.49 -2.83
C ALA A 118 11.72 13.21 -3.68
N LEU A 119 12.72 12.33 -3.52
CA LEU A 119 12.77 11.05 -4.25
C LEU A 119 11.67 10.09 -3.80
N LEU A 120 11.41 10.01 -2.50
CA LEU A 120 10.35 9.18 -1.92
C LEU A 120 8.98 9.65 -2.38
N ALA A 121 8.70 10.95 -2.28
CA ALA A 121 7.44 11.54 -2.76
C ALA A 121 7.24 11.33 -4.27
N THR A 122 8.32 11.40 -5.06
CA THR A 122 8.25 11.10 -6.49
C THR A 122 7.92 9.62 -6.74
N GLY A 123 8.56 8.70 -6.01
CA GLY A 123 8.31 7.26 -6.14
C GLY A 123 6.90 6.87 -5.72
N ILE A 124 6.44 7.39 -4.56
CA ILE A 124 5.07 7.21 -4.07
C ILE A 124 4.09 7.82 -5.07
N GLY A 125 4.33 9.05 -5.54
CA GLY A 125 3.47 9.72 -6.52
C GLY A 125 3.33 8.92 -7.82
N ALA A 126 4.40 8.32 -8.33
CA ALA A 126 4.35 7.46 -9.51
C ALA A 126 3.56 6.16 -9.26
N ALA A 127 3.70 5.54 -8.08
CA ALA A 127 2.96 4.33 -7.71
C ALA A 127 1.45 4.63 -7.52
N GLU A 128 1.15 5.73 -6.85
CA GLU A 128 -0.20 6.26 -6.64
C GLU A 128 -0.87 6.63 -7.96
N GLN A 129 -0.13 7.23 -8.90
CA GLN A 129 -0.63 7.53 -10.24
C GLN A 129 -1.02 6.26 -11.00
N LYS A 130 -0.18 5.22 -10.98
CA LYS A 130 -0.54 3.93 -11.59
C LYS A 130 -1.77 3.31 -10.93
N ARG A 131 -1.88 3.41 -9.61
CA ARG A 131 -3.08 2.94 -8.89
C ARG A 131 -4.33 3.74 -9.32
N ALA A 132 -4.21 5.06 -9.45
CA ALA A 132 -5.28 5.92 -9.93
C ALA A 132 -5.75 5.51 -11.33
N GLU A 133 -4.81 5.24 -12.23
CA GLU A 133 -5.09 4.81 -13.61
C GLU A 133 -5.74 3.43 -13.71
N ILE A 134 -5.50 2.52 -12.76
CA ILE A 134 -6.06 1.17 -12.76
C ILE A 134 -7.45 1.16 -12.11
N GLY A 135 -7.59 1.77 -10.93
CA GLY A 135 -8.78 1.62 -10.09
C GLY A 135 -9.85 2.69 -10.25
N TRP A 136 -9.49 3.91 -10.65
CA TRP A 136 -10.41 5.05 -10.59
C TRP A 136 -10.97 5.42 -11.96
N VAL A 137 -12.24 5.85 -11.97
CA VAL A 137 -12.86 6.44 -13.15
C VAL A 137 -12.28 7.85 -13.35
N GLU A 138 -12.00 8.19 -14.61
CA GLU A 138 -11.45 9.50 -14.96
C GLU A 138 -12.38 10.64 -14.50
N PRO A 139 -11.83 11.77 -14.00
CA PRO A 139 -12.62 12.90 -13.51
C PRO A 139 -13.61 13.49 -14.52
N SER A 140 -13.42 13.25 -15.82
CA SER A 140 -14.31 13.66 -16.91
C SER A 140 -15.60 12.83 -16.99
N ASN A 141 -15.59 11.60 -16.49
CA ASN A 141 -16.66 10.62 -16.63
C ASN A 141 -17.43 10.36 -15.33
N VAL A 142 -17.08 11.06 -14.24
CA VAL A 142 -17.80 10.99 -12.95
C VAL A 142 -18.85 12.09 -12.85
N PRO A 143 -20.10 11.75 -12.46
CA PRO A 143 -21.08 12.76 -12.07
C PRO A 143 -20.54 13.63 -10.92
N VAL A 144 -20.77 14.95 -11.01
CA VAL A 144 -20.27 15.95 -10.03
C VAL A 144 -20.74 15.64 -8.60
N ASP A 145 -21.89 14.98 -8.46
CA ASP A 145 -22.50 14.63 -7.17
C ASP A 145 -21.82 13.43 -6.46
N GLN A 146 -21.00 12.65 -7.16
CA GLN A 146 -20.30 11.49 -6.59
C GLN A 146 -18.81 11.45 -7.02
N PRO A 147 -17.97 12.34 -6.45
CA PRO A 147 -16.56 12.37 -6.79
C PRO A 147 -15.84 11.10 -6.27
N GLY A 148 -15.01 10.50 -7.13
CA GLY A 148 -14.18 9.36 -6.76
C GLY A 148 -14.92 8.02 -6.81
N LEU A 149 -15.50 7.68 -7.97
CA LEU A 149 -16.01 6.34 -8.22
C LEU A 149 -14.87 5.42 -8.69
N LEU A 150 -14.83 4.22 -8.12
CA LEU A 150 -14.01 3.12 -8.61
C LEU A 150 -14.66 2.53 -9.86
N ARG A 151 -13.82 1.97 -10.75
CA ARG A 151 -14.31 1.23 -11.93
C ARG A 151 -15.10 -0.01 -11.50
N ALA A 152 -16.10 -0.40 -12.29
CA ALA A 152 -17.00 -1.50 -11.92
C ALA A 152 -16.26 -2.86 -11.85
N GLU A 153 -15.28 -3.04 -12.73
CA GLU A 153 -14.46 -4.25 -12.88
C GLU A 153 -13.25 -4.28 -11.94
N TYR A 154 -13.03 -3.22 -11.15
CA TYR A 154 -11.91 -3.13 -10.23
C TYR A 154 -12.22 -3.80 -8.90
N THR A 155 -11.38 -4.76 -8.52
CA THR A 155 -11.40 -5.36 -7.18
C THR A 155 -10.55 -4.52 -6.24
N PRO A 156 -11.11 -4.01 -5.12
CA PRO A 156 -10.34 -3.23 -4.15
C PRO A 156 -9.05 -3.94 -3.72
N GLY A 157 -7.93 -3.21 -3.78
CA GLY A 157 -6.60 -3.71 -3.41
C GLY A 157 -5.82 -4.45 -4.48
N ASP A 158 -6.44 -4.80 -5.62
CA ASP A 158 -5.77 -5.53 -6.71
C ASP A 158 -5.19 -4.56 -7.74
N ILE A 159 -3.89 -4.28 -7.63
CA ILE A 159 -3.15 -3.43 -8.57
C ILE A 159 -2.45 -4.24 -9.68
N GLY A 160 -2.71 -5.55 -9.79
CA GLY A 160 -2.05 -6.44 -10.75
C GLY A 160 -0.56 -6.65 -10.50
N PHE A 161 -0.06 -6.30 -9.31
CA PHE A 161 1.34 -6.46 -8.92
C PHE A 161 1.53 -7.76 -8.15
N ASP A 162 1.75 -8.85 -8.88
CA ASP A 162 2.14 -10.16 -8.32
C ASP A 162 3.40 -10.70 -9.02
N PRO A 163 4.59 -10.15 -8.70
CA PRO A 163 5.85 -10.60 -9.30
C PRO A 163 6.29 -11.99 -8.81
N LEU A 164 5.74 -12.48 -7.70
CA LEU A 164 6.13 -13.75 -7.06
C LEU A 164 5.10 -14.87 -7.27
N GLY A 165 3.97 -14.59 -7.92
CA GLY A 165 2.92 -15.57 -8.20
C GLY A 165 2.28 -16.12 -6.92
N LEU A 166 2.25 -15.33 -5.85
CA LEU A 166 1.77 -15.78 -4.53
C LEU A 166 0.25 -15.69 -4.39
N LYS A 167 -0.44 -15.15 -5.40
CA LYS A 167 -1.91 -15.11 -5.43
C LYS A 167 -2.45 -16.53 -5.65
N PRO A 168 -3.16 -17.14 -4.68
CA PRO A 168 -3.83 -18.41 -4.90
C PRO A 168 -4.88 -18.28 -6.00
N GLU A 169 -5.03 -19.32 -6.82
CA GLU A 169 -6.09 -19.38 -7.83
C GLU A 169 -7.46 -19.70 -7.22
N ASP A 170 -7.49 -20.27 -6.01
CA ASP A 170 -8.71 -20.63 -5.30
C ASP A 170 -9.37 -19.42 -4.58
N PRO A 171 -10.65 -19.12 -4.85
CA PRO A 171 -11.34 -17.99 -4.23
C PRO A 171 -11.44 -18.04 -2.71
N GLU A 172 -11.57 -19.24 -2.11
CA GLU A 172 -11.70 -19.37 -0.65
C GLU A 172 -10.39 -19.10 0.07
N GLU A 173 -9.27 -19.64 -0.44
CA GLU A 173 -7.93 -19.34 0.08
C GLU A 173 -7.59 -17.85 -0.07
N LEU A 174 -8.00 -17.22 -1.17
CA LEU A 174 -7.82 -15.79 -1.40
C LEU A 174 -8.59 -14.96 -0.36
N LEU A 175 -9.83 -15.33 -0.04
CA LEU A 175 -10.60 -14.67 1.02
C LEU A 175 -9.94 -14.82 2.39
N VAL A 176 -9.37 -15.99 2.70
CA VAL A 176 -8.64 -16.20 3.97
C VAL A 176 -7.41 -15.28 4.05
N LEU A 177 -6.66 -15.12 2.97
CA LEU A 177 -5.51 -14.22 2.94
C LEU A 177 -5.92 -12.75 3.05
N GLN A 178 -6.97 -12.33 2.34
CA GLN A 178 -7.52 -10.98 2.46
C GLN A 178 -8.00 -10.67 3.88
N ASN A 179 -8.64 -11.64 4.53
CA ASN A 179 -9.06 -11.53 5.92
C ASN A 179 -7.86 -11.34 6.85
N LYS A 180 -6.79 -12.11 6.67
CA LYS A 180 -5.54 -11.97 7.44
C LYS A 180 -4.90 -10.61 7.21
N GLU A 181 -4.83 -10.15 5.97
CA GLU A 181 -4.29 -8.83 5.63
C GLU A 181 -5.08 -7.72 6.34
N LEU A 182 -6.42 -7.77 6.27
CA LEU A 182 -7.26 -6.74 6.85
C LEU A 182 -7.17 -6.70 8.38
N GLN A 183 -7.12 -7.86 9.05
CA GLN A 183 -7.00 -7.93 10.50
C GLN A 183 -5.64 -7.41 10.99
N ASN A 184 -4.56 -7.78 10.31
CA ASN A 184 -3.24 -7.21 10.59
C ASN A 184 -3.20 -5.71 10.33
N GLY A 185 -3.85 -5.24 9.24
CA GLY A 185 -3.98 -3.81 8.94
C GLY A 185 -4.73 -3.03 10.02
N ARG A 186 -5.87 -3.56 10.50
CA ARG A 186 -6.66 -2.94 11.59
C ARG A 186 -5.87 -2.85 12.89
N LEU A 187 -5.18 -3.94 13.26
CA LEU A 187 -4.30 -3.94 14.43
C LEU A 187 -3.16 -2.94 14.27
N ALA A 188 -2.53 -2.90 13.10
CA ALA A 188 -1.41 -2.01 12.82
C ALA A 188 -1.83 -0.52 12.86
N MET A 189 -3.04 -0.19 12.39
CA MET A 189 -3.58 1.18 12.50
C MET A 189 -3.68 1.65 13.96
N LEU A 190 -4.14 0.77 14.86
CA LEU A 190 -4.20 1.07 16.29
C LEU A 190 -2.81 1.13 16.92
N ALA A 191 -1.93 0.19 16.55
CA ALA A 191 -0.56 0.16 17.07
C ALA A 191 0.24 1.40 16.66
N ALA A 192 0.21 1.80 15.38
CA ALA A 192 0.88 3.01 14.91
C ALA A 192 0.36 4.27 15.61
N ALA A 193 -0.97 4.38 15.83
CA ALA A 193 -1.55 5.48 16.58
C ALA A 193 -1.08 5.49 18.06
N GLY A 194 -1.03 4.31 18.69
CA GLY A 194 -0.54 4.15 20.06
C GLY A 194 0.94 4.52 20.20
N PHE A 195 1.77 4.04 19.29
CA PHE A 195 3.19 4.36 19.18
C PHE A 195 3.44 5.87 19.10
N MET A 196 2.75 6.57 18.18
CA MET A 196 2.85 8.02 18.08
C MET A 196 2.37 8.75 19.34
N ALA A 197 1.30 8.27 19.98
CA ALA A 197 0.77 8.90 21.19
C ALA A 197 1.69 8.71 22.40
N GLN A 198 2.29 7.53 22.55
CA GLN A 198 3.21 7.20 23.64
C GLN A 198 4.53 7.96 23.51
N GLU A 199 5.16 7.95 22.33
CA GLU A 199 6.39 8.72 22.11
C GLU A 199 6.18 10.22 22.33
N LEU A 200 5.01 10.75 21.96
CA LEU A 200 4.70 12.17 22.19
C LEU A 200 4.50 12.49 23.68
N ALA A 201 3.88 11.59 24.44
CA ALA A 201 3.59 11.81 25.86
C ALA A 201 4.84 11.64 26.75
N ASP A 202 5.63 10.60 26.49
CA ASP A 202 6.76 10.21 27.34
C ASP A 202 8.10 10.75 26.84
N GLY A 203 8.20 11.12 25.57
CA GLY A 203 9.42 11.67 24.96
C GLY A 203 10.56 10.65 24.82
N LYS A 204 10.25 9.35 24.92
CA LYS A 204 11.19 8.22 24.82
C LYS A 204 10.78 7.30 23.67
N GLY A 205 11.75 6.54 23.15
CA GLY A 205 11.49 5.53 22.12
C GLY A 205 10.65 4.37 22.65
N ILE A 206 9.86 3.76 21.77
CA ILE A 206 8.97 2.62 22.07
C ILE A 206 9.77 1.41 22.56
N MET A 207 10.94 1.16 21.99
CA MET A 207 11.86 0.10 22.39
C MET A 207 12.38 0.33 23.82
N GLU A 208 12.59 1.57 24.23
CA GLU A 208 12.97 1.89 25.62
C GLU A 208 11.82 1.57 26.59
N HIS A 209 10.57 1.70 26.16
CA HIS A 209 9.39 1.26 26.94
C HIS A 209 9.18 -0.25 26.95
N LEU A 210 9.59 -0.96 25.89
CA LEU A 210 9.44 -2.42 25.80
C LEU A 210 10.56 -3.19 26.50
N MET A 211 11.73 -2.57 26.69
CA MET A 211 12.93 -3.20 27.27
C MET A 211 13.15 -2.89 28.76
N ASN A 212 12.34 -2.00 29.35
CA ASN A 212 12.31 -1.73 30.79
C ASN A 212 11.16 -2.47 31.48
#